data_AF-A0A1X1YVK7-F1
#
_entry.id   AF-A0A1X1YVK7-F1
#
_cell.length_a   1.000
_cell.length_b   1.000
_cell.length_c   1.000
_cell.angle_alpha   90.00
_cell.angle_beta   90.00
_cell.angle_gamma   90.00
#
_symmetry.space_group_name_H-M   'P 1'
#
loop_
_entity.id
_entity.type
_entity.pdbx_description
1 polymer ?
#
loop_
_entity_poly.entity_id
_entity_poly.type
_entity_poly.pdbx_seq_one_letter_code
_entity_poly.pdbx_strand_id
1 'polypeptide(L)'
;MRTAVVRVNVDPTGVLTPEQLREGISVLLGLTRETGADVVESDRGRDVQLLIASDDVEVAKRAAIDLCSKVFNTGPVAGAVTFISRGTDDDAHGVLSAFGLAGEIVRCADAEGFDVVYVTLREADLERIPESRIHTALEASLNCEVHIRTR
;
A
#
# COMPACT_ATOMS: atom_id res chain seq x y z
N MET A 1 -6.70 -7.77 -1.94
CA MET A 1 -6.12 -6.57 -2.58
C MET A 1 -5.54 -5.64 -1.51
N ARG A 2 -4.27 -5.23 -1.66
CA ARG A 2 -3.59 -4.32 -0.73
C ARG A 2 -4.09 -2.88 -0.88
N THR A 3 -3.73 -2.02 0.08
CA THR A 3 -4.00 -0.59 -0.01
C THR A 3 -2.70 0.19 -0.01
N ALA A 4 -2.45 0.83 -1.15
CA ALA A 4 -1.36 1.77 -1.36
C ALA A 4 -1.71 3.12 -0.74
N VAL A 5 -0.77 3.70 -0.01
CA VAL A 5 -0.80 5.10 0.44
C VAL A 5 0.07 5.87 -0.54
N VAL A 6 -0.58 6.70 -1.36
CA VAL A 6 0.11 7.54 -2.35
C VAL A 6 0.13 8.96 -1.84
N ARG A 7 1.32 9.49 -1.56
CA ARG A 7 1.49 10.93 -1.29
C ARG A 7 1.52 11.68 -2.61
N VAL A 8 0.71 12.71 -2.76
CA VAL A 8 0.65 13.54 -3.97
C VAL A 8 0.80 14.99 -3.58
N ASN A 9 1.77 15.67 -4.20
CA ASN A 9 1.78 17.13 -4.20
C ASN A 9 0.80 17.61 -5.27
N VAL A 10 -0.30 18.23 -4.84
CA VAL A 10 -1.40 18.63 -5.72
C VAL A 10 -1.15 19.94 -6.45
N ASP A 11 -0.16 20.73 -6.04
CA ASP A 11 0.20 21.97 -6.71
C ASP A 11 1.71 22.27 -6.52
N PRO A 12 2.57 21.56 -7.26
CA PRO A 12 4.02 21.74 -7.13
C PRO A 12 4.48 23.14 -7.50
N THR A 13 3.72 23.84 -8.35
CA THR A 13 4.00 25.19 -8.85
C THR A 13 3.54 26.30 -7.91
N GLY A 14 2.68 25.99 -6.94
CA GLY A 14 2.15 26.96 -5.99
C GLY A 14 1.13 27.94 -6.56
N VAL A 15 0.41 27.59 -7.63
CA VAL A 15 -0.53 28.49 -8.31
C VAL A 15 -1.89 28.58 -7.59
N LEU A 16 -2.25 27.60 -6.78
CA LEU A 16 -3.52 27.57 -6.06
C LEU A 16 -3.45 28.44 -4.80
N THR A 17 -4.50 29.23 -4.58
CA THR A 17 -4.69 29.94 -3.32
C THR A 17 -5.05 28.98 -2.19
N PRO A 18 -4.86 29.37 -0.91
CA PRO A 18 -5.29 28.57 0.23
C PRO A 18 -6.78 28.19 0.19
N GLU A 19 -7.64 29.08 -0.34
CA GLU A 19 -9.07 28.83 -0.50
C GLU A 19 -9.34 27.76 -1.55
N GLN A 20 -8.65 27.82 -2.70
CA GLN A 20 -8.77 26.82 -3.76
C GLN A 20 -8.27 25.45 -3.32
N LEU A 21 -7.17 25.41 -2.55
CA LEU A 21 -6.66 24.16 -1.96
C LEU A 21 -7.68 23.53 -1.02
N ARG A 22 -8.27 24.33 -0.11
CA ARG A 22 -9.27 23.86 0.85
C ARG A 22 -10.54 23.35 0.17
N GLU A 23 -11.02 24.08 -0.83
CA GLU A 23 -12.18 23.68 -1.64
C GLU A 23 -11.88 22.37 -2.40
N GLY A 24 -10.72 22.29 -3.05
CA GLY A 24 -10.29 21.08 -3.74
C GLY A 24 -10.17 19.87 -2.80
N ILE A 25 -9.60 20.01 -1.61
CA ILE A 25 -9.54 18.93 -0.61
C ILE A 25 -10.96 18.47 -0.21
N SER A 26 -11.89 19.39 -0.01
CA SER A 26 -13.30 19.06 0.30
C SER A 26 -13.96 18.26 -0.83
N VAL A 27 -13.75 18.67 -2.08
CA VAL A 27 -14.24 17.94 -3.27
C VAL A 27 -13.59 16.56 -3.38
N LEU A 28 -12.28 16.47 -3.17
CA LEU A 28 -11.51 15.23 -3.20
C LEU A 28 -12.04 14.23 -2.16
N LEU A 29 -12.29 14.69 -0.92
CA LEU A 29 -12.90 13.90 0.15
C LEU A 29 -14.30 13.40 -0.22
N GLY A 30 -15.08 14.19 -0.95
CA GLY A 30 -16.38 13.77 -1.48
C GLY A 30 -16.25 12.61 -2.48
N LEU A 31 -15.35 12.76 -3.44
CA LEU A 31 -15.13 11.76 -4.50
C LEU A 31 -14.59 10.42 -3.97
N THR A 32 -13.71 10.45 -2.97
CA THR A 32 -13.15 9.21 -2.40
C THR A 32 -14.17 8.44 -1.59
N ARG A 33 -15.08 9.11 -0.86
CA ARG A 33 -16.19 8.46 -0.15
C ARG A 33 -17.11 7.67 -1.09
N GLU A 34 -17.34 8.16 -2.29
CA GLU A 34 -18.16 7.47 -3.30
C GLU A 34 -17.45 6.26 -3.92
N THR A 35 -16.11 6.25 -3.91
CA THR A 35 -15.27 5.20 -4.53
C THR A 35 -14.68 4.20 -3.54
N GLY A 36 -14.99 4.34 -2.24
CA GLY A 36 -14.43 3.50 -1.17
C GLY A 36 -12.94 3.74 -0.91
N ALA A 37 -12.39 4.85 -1.42
CA ALA A 37 -11.06 5.33 -1.12
C ALA A 37 -11.10 6.26 0.10
N ASP A 38 -9.98 6.40 0.79
CA ASP A 38 -9.85 7.34 1.91
C ASP A 38 -8.77 8.39 1.60
N VAL A 39 -8.96 9.61 2.10
CA VAL A 39 -8.00 10.69 1.98
C VAL A 39 -7.55 11.05 3.37
N VAL A 40 -6.25 10.89 3.62
CA VAL A 40 -5.64 11.41 4.83
C VAL A 40 -5.07 12.78 4.49
N GLU A 41 -5.68 13.82 5.07
CA GLU A 41 -5.19 15.18 4.95
C GLU A 41 -3.75 15.23 5.51
N SER A 42 -2.79 15.68 4.70
CA SER A 42 -1.44 15.92 5.20
C SER A 42 -1.40 17.31 5.82
N ASP A 43 -0.79 17.41 7.00
CA ASP A 43 -0.37 18.64 7.68
C ASP A 43 0.54 19.57 6.83
N ARG A 44 0.99 19.12 5.66
CA ARG A 44 1.92 19.82 4.76
C ARG A 44 1.22 20.45 3.56
N GLY A 45 0.36 21.43 3.80
CA GLY A 45 -0.09 22.50 2.88
C GLY A 45 -0.63 22.12 1.48
N ARG A 46 0.19 21.49 0.63
CA ARG A 46 -0.13 21.08 -0.75
C ARG A 46 0.06 19.58 -1.01
N ASP A 47 0.38 18.81 0.02
CA ASP A 47 0.45 17.36 -0.08
C ASP A 47 -0.84 16.73 0.45
N VAL A 48 -1.31 15.70 -0.25
CA VAL A 48 -2.41 14.84 0.21
C VAL A 48 -1.93 13.39 0.21
N GLN A 49 -2.52 12.55 1.08
CA GLN A 49 -2.31 11.12 1.05
C GLN A 49 -3.60 10.43 0.61
N LEU A 50 -3.52 9.65 -0.47
CA LEU A 50 -4.63 8.89 -1.02
C LEU A 50 -4.47 7.41 -0.72
N LEU A 51 -5.51 6.79 -0.17
CA LEU A 51 -5.60 5.34 -0.01
C LEU A 51 -6.22 4.72 -1.27
N ILE A 52 -5.41 3.99 -2.02
CA ILE A 52 -5.80 3.38 -3.29
C ILE A 52 -5.67 1.87 -3.18
N ALA A 53 -6.75 1.16 -3.46
CA ALA A 53 -6.70 -0.28 -3.53
C ALA A 53 -5.97 -0.71 -4.81
N SER A 54 -4.76 -1.24 -4.64
CA SER A 54 -3.85 -1.66 -5.71
C SER A 54 -2.74 -2.50 -5.11
N ASP A 55 -2.17 -3.42 -5.89
CA ASP A 55 -0.92 -4.12 -5.62
C ASP A 55 0.26 -3.54 -6.43
N ASP A 56 -0.04 -2.82 -7.52
CA ASP A 56 0.92 -2.16 -8.39
C ASP A 56 1.10 -0.67 -8.03
N VAL A 57 2.36 -0.29 -7.80
CA VAL A 57 2.78 1.07 -7.44
C VAL A 57 2.49 2.08 -8.55
N GLU A 58 2.75 1.74 -9.80
CA GLU A 58 2.57 2.64 -10.94
C GLU A 58 1.10 2.81 -11.30
N VAL A 59 0.30 1.74 -11.17
CA VAL A 59 -1.16 1.83 -11.25
C VAL A 59 -1.70 2.76 -10.15
N ALA A 60 -1.25 2.59 -8.91
CA ALA A 60 -1.67 3.44 -7.80
C ALA A 60 -1.28 4.91 -8.02
N LYS A 61 -0.04 5.19 -8.46
CA LYS A 61 0.41 6.55 -8.78
C LYS A 61 -0.43 7.21 -9.87
N ARG A 62 -0.68 6.50 -10.98
CA ARG A 62 -1.51 7.04 -12.07
C ARG A 62 -2.92 7.37 -11.59
N ALA A 63 -3.56 6.45 -10.88
CA ALA A 63 -4.89 6.67 -10.32
C ALA A 63 -4.92 7.89 -9.37
N ALA A 64 -3.89 8.04 -8.52
CA ALA A 64 -3.74 9.18 -7.62
C ALA A 64 -3.60 10.52 -8.37
N ILE A 65 -2.71 10.56 -9.37
CA ILE A 65 -2.47 11.75 -10.19
C ILE A 65 -3.73 12.12 -10.97
N ASP A 66 -4.41 11.15 -11.59
CA ASP A 66 -5.61 11.40 -12.38
C ASP A 66 -6.73 11.97 -11.51
N LEU A 67 -6.90 11.44 -10.29
CA LEU A 67 -7.88 11.95 -9.34
C LEU A 67 -7.56 13.38 -8.91
N CYS A 68 -6.32 13.65 -8.49
CA CYS A 68 -5.91 15.00 -8.11
C CYS A 68 -5.99 15.99 -9.28
N SER A 69 -5.62 15.58 -10.49
CA SER A 69 -5.65 16.45 -11.67
C SER A 69 -7.06 16.91 -11.99
N LYS A 70 -8.06 16.02 -11.85
CA LYS A 70 -9.48 16.35 -12.05
C LYS A 70 -10.01 17.38 -11.05
N VAL A 71 -9.52 17.34 -9.81
CA VAL A 71 -10.00 18.20 -8.72
C VAL A 71 -9.30 19.54 -8.72
N PHE A 72 -7.98 19.55 -8.85
CA PHE A 72 -7.15 20.74 -8.67
C PHE A 72 -6.81 21.45 -9.98
N ASN A 73 -6.99 20.79 -11.13
CA ASN A 73 -6.67 21.32 -12.47
C ASN A 73 -5.22 21.86 -12.58
N THR A 74 -4.29 21.14 -11.95
CA THR A 74 -2.85 21.41 -11.92
C THR A 74 -2.09 20.25 -12.58
N GLY A 75 -0.75 20.22 -12.46
CA GLY A 75 0.06 19.02 -12.69
C GLY A 75 0.52 18.39 -11.37
N PRO A 76 -0.31 17.55 -10.71
CA PRO A 76 0.08 16.86 -9.49
C PRO A 76 1.27 15.93 -9.71
N VAL A 77 2.11 15.80 -8.67
CA VAL A 77 3.26 14.90 -8.69
C VAL A 77 3.12 13.92 -7.54
N ALA A 78 3.07 12.63 -7.87
CA ALA A 78 3.10 11.56 -6.87
C ALA A 78 4.52 11.36 -6.34
N GLY A 79 4.64 11.26 -5.01
CA GLY A 79 5.86 10.92 -4.30
C GLY A 79 5.99 9.40 -4.09
N ALA A 80 6.62 9.03 -2.97
CA ALA A 80 6.74 7.64 -2.58
C ALA A 80 5.36 7.01 -2.35
N VAL A 81 5.24 5.74 -2.74
CA VAL A 81 4.08 4.89 -2.44
C VAL A 81 4.50 3.91 -1.36
N THR A 82 3.72 3.86 -0.30
CA THR A 82 3.82 2.83 0.74
C THR A 82 2.56 1.99 0.74
N PHE A 83 2.54 0.88 1.48
CA PHE A 83 1.36 0.04 1.64
C PHE A 83 1.01 -0.08 3.11
N ILE A 84 -0.29 -0.11 3.41
CA ILE A 84 -0.78 -0.39 4.76
C ILE A 84 -0.69 -1.89 5.00
N SER A 85 0.11 -2.29 5.98
CA SER A 85 0.11 -3.67 6.49
C SER A 85 -1.01 -3.83 7.52
N ARG A 86 -1.93 -4.76 7.27
CA ARG A 86 -3.05 -5.09 8.17
C ARG A 86 -2.97 -6.49 8.76
N GLY A 87 -1.85 -7.18 8.57
CA GLY A 87 -1.70 -8.56 9.02
C GLY A 87 -2.33 -9.60 8.10
N THR A 88 -2.79 -9.22 6.91
CA THR A 88 -3.63 -10.05 6.03
C THR A 88 -2.82 -10.91 5.07
N ASP A 89 -3.45 -11.91 4.47
CA ASP A 89 -2.78 -12.77 3.46
C ASP A 89 -2.38 -11.96 2.20
N ASP A 90 -3.10 -10.88 1.90
CA ASP A 90 -2.70 -9.90 0.88
C ASP A 90 -1.36 -9.23 1.20
N ASP A 91 -1.08 -9.01 2.49
CA ASP A 91 0.20 -8.46 2.94
C ASP A 91 1.32 -9.49 2.77
N ALA A 92 1.05 -10.78 3.05
CA ALA A 92 1.99 -11.86 2.78
C ALA A 92 2.34 -11.94 1.28
N HIS A 93 1.31 -11.95 0.42
CA HIS A 93 1.50 -11.93 -1.03
C HIS A 93 2.24 -10.68 -1.50
N GLY A 94 1.97 -9.53 -0.89
CA GLY A 94 2.67 -8.28 -1.15
C GLY A 94 4.17 -8.36 -0.85
N VAL A 95 4.54 -8.94 0.29
CA VAL A 95 5.94 -9.19 0.66
C VAL A 95 6.60 -10.15 -0.33
N LEU A 96 5.97 -11.28 -0.65
CA LEU A 96 6.51 -12.25 -1.60
C LEU A 96 6.73 -11.63 -2.99
N SER A 97 5.76 -10.88 -3.48
CA SER A 97 5.86 -10.17 -4.76
C SER A 97 7.01 -9.16 -4.79
N ALA A 98 7.28 -8.45 -3.68
CA ALA A 98 8.41 -7.53 -3.56
C ALA A 98 9.78 -8.23 -3.67
N PHE A 99 9.85 -9.52 -3.32
CA PHE A 99 11.02 -10.38 -3.52
C PHE A 99 11.03 -11.08 -4.91
N GLY A 100 10.00 -10.88 -5.72
CA GLY A 100 9.79 -11.60 -6.97
C GLY A 100 9.47 -13.08 -6.74
N LEU A 101 8.75 -13.39 -5.66
CA LEU A 101 8.40 -14.74 -5.23
C LEU A 101 6.90 -14.99 -5.34
N ALA A 102 6.55 -16.24 -5.53
CA ALA A 102 5.18 -16.74 -5.41
C ALA A 102 5.16 -17.91 -4.42
N GLY A 103 4.18 -17.92 -3.53
CA GLY A 103 4.06 -18.92 -2.48
C GLY A 103 2.60 -19.22 -2.16
N GLU A 104 2.39 -20.38 -1.55
CA GLU A 104 1.10 -20.74 -0.95
C GLU A 104 1.06 -20.25 0.50
N ILE A 105 -0.04 -19.60 0.87
CA ILE A 105 -0.26 -19.05 2.21
C ILE A 105 -1.36 -19.86 2.88
N VAL A 106 -1.09 -20.39 4.07
CA VAL A 106 -2.07 -21.06 4.91
C VAL A 106 -2.04 -20.43 6.28
N ARG A 107 -3.16 -19.85 6.72
CA ARG A 107 -3.34 -19.29 8.06
C ARG A 107 -4.17 -20.22 8.92
N CYS A 108 -3.73 -20.42 10.16
CA CYS A 108 -4.49 -21.12 11.19
C CYS A 108 -4.24 -20.51 12.55
N ALA A 109 -5.16 -20.74 13.50
CA ALA A 109 -4.92 -20.45 14.90
C ALA A 109 -4.09 -21.56 15.54
N ASP A 110 -3.17 -21.21 16.43
CA ASP A 110 -2.45 -22.16 17.28
C ASP A 110 -3.32 -22.68 18.44
N ALA A 111 -2.71 -23.42 19.36
CA ALA A 111 -3.40 -23.98 20.52
C ALA A 111 -3.91 -22.92 21.51
N GLU A 112 -3.32 -21.72 21.50
CA GLU A 112 -3.68 -20.59 22.36
C GLU A 112 -4.60 -19.58 21.64
N GLY A 113 -4.89 -19.81 20.34
CA GLY A 113 -5.76 -18.99 19.52
C GLY A 113 -5.04 -17.86 18.77
N PHE A 114 -3.71 -17.84 18.76
CA PHE A 114 -2.93 -16.85 18.01
C PHE A 114 -2.80 -17.26 16.54
N ASP A 115 -2.76 -16.26 15.66
CA ASP A 115 -2.55 -16.48 14.23
C ASP A 115 -1.12 -17.00 13.96
N VAL A 116 -1.06 -18.11 13.23
CA VAL A 116 0.18 -18.67 12.67
C VAL A 116 0.01 -18.79 11.16
N VAL A 117 1.02 -18.31 10.42
CA VAL A 117 1.00 -18.33 8.95
C VAL A 117 2.10 -19.25 8.43
N TYR A 118 1.71 -20.25 7.66
CA TYR A 118 2.61 -21.11 6.91
C TYR A 118 2.75 -20.61 5.48
N VAL A 119 3.99 -20.39 5.05
CA VAL A 119 4.31 -19.93 3.70
C VAL A 119 5.13 -21.00 2.99
N THR A 120 4.56 -21.59 1.95
CA THR A 120 5.26 -22.63 1.17
C THR A 120 5.87 -22.03 -0.09
N LEU A 121 7.20 -22.07 -0.19
CA LEU A 121 8.01 -21.53 -1.29
C LEU A 121 8.71 -22.65 -2.07
N ARG A 122 9.19 -22.36 -3.27
CA ARG A 122 10.04 -23.30 -4.02
C ARG A 122 11.44 -23.29 -3.43
N GLU A 123 12.08 -24.44 -3.35
CA GLU A 123 13.46 -24.53 -2.85
C GLU A 123 14.44 -23.64 -3.63
N ALA A 124 14.32 -23.61 -4.97
CA ALA A 124 15.14 -22.76 -5.84
C ALA A 124 15.02 -21.25 -5.56
N ASP A 125 13.91 -20.79 -4.98
CA ASP A 125 13.74 -19.39 -4.60
C ASP A 125 14.58 -19.04 -3.36
N LEU A 126 14.73 -19.98 -2.42
CA LEU A 126 15.53 -19.81 -1.21
C LEU A 126 17.04 -19.87 -1.47
N GLU A 127 17.45 -20.52 -2.56
CA GLU A 127 18.84 -20.45 -3.04
C GLU A 127 19.23 -19.04 -3.49
N ARG A 128 18.27 -18.30 -4.06
CA ARG A 128 18.48 -16.94 -4.57
C ARG A 128 18.33 -15.87 -3.49
N ILE A 129 17.39 -16.06 -2.56
CA ILE A 129 17.08 -15.09 -1.51
C ILE A 129 17.13 -15.81 -0.16
N PRO A 130 17.97 -15.35 0.79
CA PRO A 130 18.05 -15.97 2.10
C PRO A 130 16.69 -16.02 2.79
N GLU A 131 16.32 -17.20 3.29
CA GLU A 131 15.07 -17.44 4.01
C GLU A 131 14.84 -16.42 5.12
N SER A 132 15.88 -16.10 5.90
CA SER A 132 15.81 -15.14 7.01
C SER A 132 15.32 -13.75 6.58
N ARG A 133 15.67 -13.28 5.37
CA ARG A 133 15.19 -11.99 4.86
C ARG A 133 13.70 -12.01 4.55
N ILE A 134 13.22 -13.13 3.99
CA ILE A 134 11.82 -13.31 3.65
C ILE A 134 11.02 -13.44 4.95
N HIS A 135 11.51 -14.25 5.88
CA HIS A 135 10.90 -14.49 7.19
C HIS A 135 10.73 -13.19 7.98
N THR A 136 11.80 -12.40 8.15
CA THR A 136 11.73 -11.11 8.84
C THR A 136 10.74 -10.15 8.19
N ALA A 137 10.70 -10.07 6.86
CA ALA A 137 9.76 -9.20 6.15
C ALA A 137 8.30 -9.64 6.33
N LEU A 138 8.05 -10.96 6.32
CA LEU A 138 6.72 -11.52 6.56
C LEU A 138 6.27 -11.27 7.98
N GLU A 139 7.09 -11.57 9.01
CA GLU A 139 6.72 -11.31 10.41
C GLU A 139 6.44 -9.83 10.66
N ALA A 140 7.27 -8.93 10.12
CA ALA A 140 7.06 -7.49 10.26
C ALA A 140 5.75 -7.02 9.59
N SER A 141 5.37 -7.62 8.47
CA SER A 141 4.15 -7.23 7.74
C SER A 141 2.89 -7.91 8.27
N LEU A 142 3.01 -9.11 8.83
CA LEU A 142 1.90 -9.92 9.30
C LEU A 142 1.60 -9.72 10.79
N ASN A 143 2.61 -9.31 11.57
CA ASN A 143 2.54 -9.16 13.02
C ASN A 143 2.02 -10.43 13.72
N CYS A 144 2.44 -11.59 13.20
CA CYS A 144 2.10 -12.91 13.71
C CYS A 144 3.26 -13.87 13.48
N GLU A 145 3.20 -15.08 14.04
CA GLU A 145 4.22 -16.10 13.81
C GLU A 145 4.17 -16.58 12.36
N VAL A 146 5.34 -16.76 11.75
CA VAL A 146 5.49 -17.22 10.37
C VAL A 146 6.42 -18.42 10.30
N HIS A 147 6.00 -19.45 9.58
CA HIS A 147 6.84 -20.60 9.25
C HIS A 147 6.99 -20.74 7.74
N ILE A 148 8.23 -20.74 7.25
CA ILE A 148 8.53 -21.00 5.85
C ILE A 148 8.72 -22.51 5.65
N ARG A 149 8.11 -23.04 4.60
CA ARG A 149 8.23 -24.44 4.15
C ARG A 149 8.68 -24.46 2.70
N THR A 150 9.34 -25.53 2.28
CA THR A 150 9.70 -25.75 0.88
C THR A 150 8.82 -26.80 0.22
N ARG A 151 8.69 -26.70 -1.10
CA ARG A 151 8.07 -27.70 -1.98
C ARG A 151 8.90 -27.91 -3.25
#